data_AF-A0AA91GJT3-F1
#
_entry.id   AF-A0AA91GJT3-F1
#
_cell.length_a   1.000
_cell.length_b   1.000
_cell.length_c   1.000
_cell.angle_alpha   90.00
_cell.angle_beta   90.00
_cell.angle_gamma   90.00
#
_symmetry.space_group_name_H-M   'P 1'
#
loop_
_entity.id
_entity.type
_entity.pdbx_description
1 polymer ?
#
loop_
_entity_poly.entity_id
_entity_poly.type
_entity_poly.pdbx_seq_one_letter_code
_entity_poly.pdbx_strand_id
1 'polypeptide(L)'
;MGTSAIPLNYIRSCFLTSGISEESAIETLLGAGRVLLLLDGMDEVLNQQSNAVLKEIRSFSDKYHKNRFVATCRTADQKLRLRGFTDVEIAPFTQQQIRAFAQKWFVAFTKTNTEAGVAQSVQFIEKLDLPENWQFRQLVVTPLFLHLACWVFHGQEKFPTKRTEFYKQGLDLLLGKWDEARGIERDDVYRGFLLPQKLRLLSQVAAATFEQGHYFFEQRVIEQYIGEYIRNLTDAPMEPEELQLESEAALKAIEAQHGLLTERTRGVFSFSYLAFQEYLTVGSKRRKICQPPEKSPMYKYSFF
;
A
#
# COMPACT_ATOMS: atom_id res chain seq x y z
N MET A 1 17.87 11.23 35.48
CA MET A 1 16.61 11.70 34.88
C MET A 1 16.57 11.13 33.47
N GLY A 2 15.99 9.93 33.34
CA GLY A 2 16.06 9.12 32.12
C GLY A 2 14.97 9.53 31.15
N THR A 3 15.36 9.77 29.90
CA THR A 3 14.44 9.95 28.78
C THR A 3 13.51 8.75 28.69
N SER A 4 12.21 9.04 28.70
CA SER A 4 11.09 8.12 28.65
C SER A 4 11.21 7.12 27.50
N ALA A 5 11.17 5.83 27.84
CA ALA A 5 11.19 4.69 26.92
C ALA A 5 9.87 4.59 26.13
N ILE A 6 9.85 5.13 24.92
CA ILE A 6 8.63 5.25 24.10
C ILE A 6 8.05 3.86 23.75
N PRO A 7 8.85 2.84 23.34
CA PRO A 7 8.37 1.49 23.08
C PRO A 7 7.90 0.77 24.33
N LEU A 8 8.53 1.00 25.49
CA LEU A 8 8.11 0.31 26.73
C LEU A 8 6.74 0.80 27.17
N ASN A 9 6.52 2.12 27.15
CA ASN A 9 5.23 2.71 27.46
C ASN A 9 4.16 2.33 26.43
N TYR A 10 4.53 2.27 25.15
CA TYR A 10 3.62 1.82 24.09
C TYR A 10 3.25 0.34 24.26
N ILE A 11 4.24 -0.55 24.41
CA ILE A 11 4.03 -1.98 24.64
C ILE A 11 3.19 -2.19 25.91
N ARG A 12 3.50 -1.48 27.01
CA ARG A 12 2.68 -1.49 28.23
C ARG A 12 1.25 -1.05 27.95
N SER A 13 1.06 0.04 27.20
CA SER A 13 -0.29 0.50 26.82
C SER A 13 -1.07 -0.57 26.05
N CYS A 14 -0.42 -1.31 25.13
CA CYS A 14 -1.06 -2.41 24.41
C CYS A 14 -1.50 -3.55 25.35
N PHE A 15 -0.68 -3.89 26.36
CA PHE A 15 -1.03 -4.87 27.38
C PHE A 15 -2.20 -4.39 28.27
N LEU A 16 -2.20 -3.11 28.65
CA LEU A 16 -3.29 -2.50 29.42
C LEU A 16 -4.62 -2.59 28.65
N THR A 17 -4.63 -2.22 27.35
CA THR A 17 -5.82 -2.30 26.49
C THR A 17 -6.31 -3.74 26.30
N SER A 18 -5.42 -4.73 26.47
CA SER A 18 -5.73 -6.15 26.37
C SER A 18 -6.17 -6.78 27.71
N GLY A 19 -6.40 -5.97 28.75
CA GLY A 19 -6.88 -6.42 30.06
C GLY A 19 -5.78 -6.91 31.01
N ILE A 20 -4.50 -6.75 30.65
CA ILE A 20 -3.37 -7.05 31.54
C ILE A 20 -2.93 -5.74 32.19
N SER A 21 -3.55 -5.42 33.33
CA SER A 21 -3.37 -4.14 34.03
C SER A 21 -2.26 -4.14 35.08
N GLU A 22 -1.86 -5.32 35.59
CA GLU A 22 -0.80 -5.41 36.60
C GLU A 22 0.59 -5.39 35.97
N GLU A 23 1.38 -4.37 36.31
CA GLU A 23 2.73 -4.20 35.80
C GLU A 23 3.68 -5.35 36.19
N SER A 24 3.48 -5.90 37.39
CA SER A 24 4.17 -7.10 37.89
C SER A 24 3.91 -8.33 37.01
N ALA A 25 2.70 -8.48 36.49
CA ALA A 25 2.34 -9.58 35.60
C ALA A 25 3.04 -9.44 34.24
N ILE A 26 3.11 -8.23 33.68
CA ILE A 26 3.82 -7.95 32.42
C ILE A 26 5.32 -8.26 32.58
N GLU A 27 5.95 -7.76 33.65
CA GLU A 27 7.37 -8.04 33.91
C GLU A 27 7.62 -9.53 34.16
N THR A 28 6.71 -10.23 34.83
CA THR A 28 6.80 -11.68 35.04
C THR A 28 6.73 -12.44 33.71
N LEU A 29 5.79 -12.09 32.82
CA LEU A 29 5.63 -12.74 31.52
C LEU A 29 6.84 -12.49 30.62
N LEU A 30 7.31 -11.24 30.55
CA LEU A 30 8.51 -10.88 29.80
C LEU A 30 9.77 -11.54 30.39
N GLY A 31 9.95 -11.54 31.70
CA GLY A 31 11.07 -12.20 32.37
C GLY A 31 11.07 -13.73 32.21
N ALA A 32 9.88 -14.33 32.08
CA ALA A 32 9.69 -15.76 31.85
C ALA A 32 9.81 -16.17 30.38
N GLY A 33 9.88 -15.23 29.42
CA GLY A 33 9.97 -15.56 27.99
C GLY A 33 8.66 -16.02 27.35
N ARG A 34 7.51 -15.62 27.92
CA ARG A 34 6.18 -16.09 27.50
C ARG A 34 5.46 -15.14 26.52
N VAL A 35 6.19 -14.20 25.93
CA VAL A 35 5.64 -13.20 25.03
C VAL A 35 6.20 -13.39 23.61
N LEU A 36 5.31 -13.27 22.62
CA LEU A 36 5.66 -13.09 21.21
C LEU A 36 5.32 -11.64 20.85
N LEU A 37 6.33 -10.86 20.47
CA LEU A 37 6.15 -9.49 19.99
C LEU A 37 6.25 -9.47 18.47
N LEU A 38 5.19 -8.99 17.81
CA LEU A 38 5.13 -8.78 16.37
C LEU A 38 5.15 -7.27 16.11
N LEU A 39 6.22 -6.79 15.48
CA LEU A 39 6.41 -5.39 15.11
C LEU A 39 6.19 -5.28 13.60
N ASP A 40 5.03 -4.80 13.19
CA ASP A 40 4.69 -4.69 11.77
C ASP A 40 5.12 -3.32 11.21
N GLY A 41 5.67 -3.29 9.99
CA GLY A 41 5.96 -2.05 9.27
C GLY A 41 7.05 -1.18 9.90
N MET A 42 8.19 -1.75 10.28
CA MET A 42 9.30 -0.98 10.89
C MET A 42 9.84 0.15 10.00
N ASP A 43 9.68 0.07 8.67
CA ASP A 43 10.02 1.14 7.73
C ASP A 43 9.11 2.37 7.85
N GLU A 44 7.92 2.25 8.45
CA GLU A 44 7.02 3.38 8.70
C GLU A 44 7.51 4.27 9.86
N VAL A 45 8.43 3.78 10.70
CA VAL A 45 8.93 4.48 11.90
C VAL A 45 10.12 5.42 11.58
N LEU A 46 10.37 5.69 10.31
CA LEU A 46 11.55 6.40 9.83
C LEU A 46 11.46 7.94 10.00
N ASN A 47 11.40 8.41 11.25
CA ASN A 47 11.49 9.82 11.64
C ASN A 47 12.92 10.21 12.07
N GLN A 48 13.14 11.49 12.42
CA GLN A 48 14.37 11.97 13.11
C GLN A 48 14.69 11.19 14.41
N GLN A 49 13.73 10.44 14.96
CA GLN A 49 13.88 9.58 16.14
C GLN A 49 14.06 8.09 15.81
N SER A 50 14.15 7.70 14.54
CA SER A 50 14.29 6.30 14.09
C SER A 50 15.43 5.56 14.81
N ASN A 51 16.61 6.18 14.93
CA ASN A 51 17.74 5.62 15.66
C ASN A 51 17.45 5.41 17.17
N ALA A 52 16.67 6.30 17.78
CA ALA A 52 16.29 6.16 19.19
C ALA A 52 15.32 4.99 19.38
N VAL A 53 14.29 4.90 18.55
CA VAL A 53 13.31 3.79 18.60
C VAL A 53 13.98 2.45 18.32
N LEU A 54 14.86 2.37 17.30
CA LEU A 54 15.62 1.15 17.02
C LEU A 54 16.54 0.78 18.19
N LYS A 55 17.19 1.76 18.82
CA LYS A 55 18.03 1.52 20.00
C LYS A 55 17.20 1.03 21.19
N GLU A 56 16.00 1.54 21.37
CA GLU A 56 15.09 1.11 22.43
C GLU A 56 14.53 -0.29 22.18
N ILE A 57 14.13 -0.61 20.95
CA ILE A 57 13.71 -1.97 20.55
C ILE A 57 14.86 -2.95 20.81
N ARG A 58 16.09 -2.60 20.44
CA ARG A 58 17.28 -3.41 20.74
C ARG A 58 17.49 -3.58 22.24
N SER A 59 17.46 -2.48 23.00
CA SER A 59 17.63 -2.53 24.45
C SER A 59 16.54 -3.36 25.12
N PHE A 60 15.31 -3.33 24.59
CA PHE A 60 14.19 -4.11 25.08
C PHE A 60 14.34 -5.59 24.74
N SER A 61 14.71 -5.93 23.50
CA SER A 61 14.98 -7.30 23.08
C SER A 61 16.16 -7.91 23.85
N ASP A 62 17.21 -7.12 24.13
CA ASP A 62 18.36 -7.54 24.91
C ASP A 62 17.98 -7.79 26.39
N LYS A 63 17.18 -6.88 26.98
CA LYS A 63 16.69 -7.03 28.37
C LYS A 63 15.79 -8.26 28.51
N TYR A 64 14.91 -8.51 27.55
CA TYR A 64 13.91 -9.57 27.59
C TYR A 64 14.17 -10.67 26.55
N HIS A 65 15.43 -11.06 26.43
CA HIS A 65 15.96 -11.97 25.39
C HIS A 65 15.35 -13.38 25.36
N LYS A 66 14.59 -13.78 26.39
CA LYS A 66 13.88 -15.07 26.42
C LYS A 66 12.61 -15.07 25.57
N ASN A 67 12.13 -13.89 25.16
CA ASN A 67 10.93 -13.75 24.33
C ASN A 67 11.25 -13.86 22.86
N ARG A 68 10.21 -14.08 22.04
CA ARG A 68 10.33 -14.09 20.58
C ARG A 68 9.93 -12.73 20.04
N PHE A 69 10.76 -12.21 19.15
CA PHE A 69 10.55 -10.93 18.46
C PHE A 69 10.53 -11.20 16.96
N VAL A 70 9.51 -10.70 16.28
CA VAL A 70 9.41 -10.71 14.83
C VAL A 70 9.16 -9.27 14.42
N ALA A 71 9.99 -8.75 13.52
CA ALA A 71 9.83 -7.43 12.96
C ALA A 71 9.72 -7.55 11.44
N THR A 72 8.79 -6.84 10.83
CA THR A 72 8.65 -6.76 9.37
C THR A 72 9.09 -5.38 8.90
N CYS A 73 9.69 -5.33 7.72
CA CYS A 73 10.00 -4.10 7.01
C CYS A 73 10.11 -4.40 5.52
N ARG A 74 10.23 -3.35 4.71
CA ARG A 74 10.49 -3.51 3.27
C ARG A 74 11.99 -3.63 2.97
N THR A 75 12.34 -4.51 2.02
CA THR A 75 13.73 -4.87 1.66
C THR A 75 14.64 -3.69 1.30
N ALA A 76 14.08 -2.57 0.85
CA ALA A 76 14.86 -1.39 0.45
C ALA A 76 15.52 -0.66 1.64
N ASP A 77 15.14 -0.97 2.88
CA ASP A 77 15.61 -0.22 4.05
C ASP A 77 16.75 -0.94 4.80
N GLN A 78 17.97 -0.80 4.27
CA GLN A 78 19.18 -1.38 4.89
C GLN A 78 19.51 -0.78 6.28
N LYS A 79 18.87 0.33 6.67
CA LYS A 79 19.16 1.03 7.93
C LYS A 79 18.55 0.34 9.15
N LEU A 80 17.60 -0.57 8.94
CA LEU A 80 16.86 -1.25 10.00
C LEU A 80 17.57 -2.46 10.61
N ARG A 81 18.80 -2.82 10.20
CA ARG A 81 19.50 -4.02 10.73
C ARG A 81 19.52 -4.02 12.27
N LEU A 82 18.69 -4.85 12.88
CA LEU A 82 18.62 -5.00 14.32
C LEU A 82 19.67 -6.03 14.74
N ARG A 83 20.71 -5.59 15.46
CA ARG A 83 21.73 -6.51 15.98
C ARG A 83 21.07 -7.56 16.88
N GLY A 84 21.40 -8.84 16.70
CA GLY A 84 20.80 -9.96 17.43
C GLY A 84 19.57 -10.57 16.75
N PHE A 85 19.08 -9.97 15.66
CA PHE A 85 18.01 -10.54 14.84
C PHE A 85 18.60 -11.34 13.68
N THR A 86 17.80 -12.27 13.15
CA THR A 86 18.09 -12.96 11.90
C THR A 86 17.27 -12.33 10.80
N ASP A 87 17.93 -11.70 9.83
CA ASP A 87 17.27 -11.10 8.68
C ASP A 87 16.81 -12.21 7.72
N VAL A 88 15.52 -12.18 7.35
CA VAL A 88 14.92 -13.09 6.38
C VAL A 88 14.08 -12.30 5.39
N GLU A 89 14.10 -12.73 4.13
CA GLU A 89 13.30 -12.13 3.07
C GLU A 89 12.12 -13.05 2.72
N ILE A 90 10.94 -12.47 2.49
CA ILE A 90 9.79 -13.23 2.02
C ILE A 90 10.03 -13.62 0.57
N ALA A 91 10.26 -14.91 0.34
CA ALA A 91 10.44 -15.44 -1.00
C ALA A 91 9.15 -15.33 -1.84
N PRO A 92 9.26 -15.16 -3.17
CA PRO A 92 8.11 -15.29 -4.07
C PRO A 92 7.41 -16.63 -3.90
N PHE A 93 6.10 -16.67 -4.14
CA PHE A 93 5.34 -17.91 -4.07
C PHE A 93 5.82 -18.93 -5.10
N THR A 94 6.02 -20.15 -4.62
CA THR A 94 6.20 -21.33 -5.45
C THR A 94 4.91 -21.70 -6.19
N GLN A 95 5.01 -22.50 -7.24
CA GLN A 95 3.84 -22.99 -7.97
C GLN A 95 2.87 -23.77 -7.07
N GLN A 96 3.39 -24.53 -6.09
CA GLN A 96 2.56 -25.24 -5.13
C GLN A 96 1.80 -24.28 -4.21
N GLN A 97 2.44 -23.20 -3.76
CA GLN A 97 1.79 -22.17 -2.95
C GLN A 97 0.76 -21.39 -3.75
N ILE A 98 1.01 -21.10 -5.03
CA ILE A 98 0.04 -20.46 -5.93
C ILE A 98 -1.23 -21.30 -6.05
N ARG A 99 -1.09 -22.62 -6.31
CA ARG A 99 -2.21 -23.56 -6.38
C ARG A 99 -2.98 -23.63 -5.06
N ALA A 100 -2.27 -23.76 -3.94
CA ALA A 100 -2.88 -23.82 -2.61
C ALA A 100 -3.62 -22.52 -2.24
N PHE A 101 -3.05 -21.36 -2.59
CA PHE A 101 -3.68 -20.06 -2.39
C PHE A 101 -4.94 -19.94 -3.24
N ALA A 102 -4.87 -20.24 -4.55
CA ALA A 102 -6.02 -20.15 -5.44
C ALA A 102 -7.17 -21.03 -4.95
N GLN A 103 -6.90 -22.29 -4.61
CA GLN A 103 -7.91 -23.20 -4.06
C GLN A 103 -8.61 -22.62 -2.82
N LYS A 104 -7.83 -22.18 -1.82
CA LYS A 104 -8.38 -21.59 -0.60
C LYS A 104 -9.16 -20.31 -0.89
N TRP A 105 -8.66 -19.48 -1.80
CA TRP A 105 -9.28 -18.21 -2.17
C TRP A 105 -10.66 -18.44 -2.81
N PHE A 106 -10.75 -19.30 -3.83
CA PHE A 106 -12.01 -19.55 -4.54
C PHE A 106 -13.03 -20.24 -3.62
N VAL A 107 -12.62 -21.22 -2.81
CA VAL A 107 -13.51 -21.87 -1.82
C VAL A 107 -14.04 -20.87 -0.80
N ALA A 108 -13.18 -20.00 -0.26
CA ALA A 108 -13.62 -18.97 0.69
C ALA A 108 -14.56 -17.94 0.04
N PHE A 109 -14.33 -17.62 -1.24
CA PHE A 109 -15.11 -16.62 -1.96
C PHE A 109 -16.51 -17.13 -2.34
N THR A 110 -16.66 -18.42 -2.70
CA THR A 110 -17.96 -18.99 -3.08
C THR A 110 -18.90 -19.23 -1.89
N LYS A 111 -18.40 -19.16 -0.63
CA LYS A 111 -19.09 -19.21 0.68
C LYS A 111 -20.02 -20.40 0.96
N THR A 112 -20.81 -20.85 -0.01
CA THR A 112 -21.87 -21.86 0.12
C THR A 112 -21.69 -23.05 -0.83
N ASN A 113 -20.77 -22.99 -1.79
CA ASN A 113 -20.49 -24.09 -2.72
C ASN A 113 -18.99 -24.36 -2.84
N THR A 114 -18.51 -25.25 -1.98
CA THR A 114 -17.10 -25.69 -1.94
C THR A 114 -16.69 -26.37 -3.24
N GLU A 115 -17.53 -27.22 -3.82
CA GLU A 115 -17.23 -27.94 -5.06
C GLU A 115 -17.05 -26.97 -6.23
N ALA A 116 -17.91 -25.96 -6.35
CA ALA A 116 -17.77 -24.91 -7.36
C ALA A 116 -16.48 -24.09 -7.16
N GLY A 117 -16.12 -23.78 -5.90
CA GLY A 117 -14.87 -23.08 -5.59
C GLY A 117 -13.64 -23.90 -5.98
N VAL A 118 -13.64 -25.21 -5.71
CA VAL A 118 -12.57 -26.12 -6.13
C VAL A 118 -12.50 -26.19 -7.66
N ALA A 119 -13.62 -26.37 -8.34
CA ALA A 119 -13.68 -26.42 -9.80
C ALA A 119 -13.14 -25.13 -10.45
N GLN A 120 -13.55 -23.96 -9.96
CA GLN A 120 -13.02 -22.66 -10.42
C GLN A 120 -11.52 -22.52 -10.16
N SER A 121 -11.02 -23.03 -9.03
CA SER A 121 -9.58 -22.99 -8.75
C SER A 121 -8.76 -23.84 -9.73
N VAL A 122 -9.29 -25.00 -10.13
CA VAL A 122 -8.66 -25.85 -11.16
C VAL A 122 -8.63 -25.12 -12.50
N GLN A 123 -9.77 -24.57 -12.93
CA GLN A 123 -9.86 -23.79 -14.16
C GLN A 123 -8.93 -22.57 -14.15
N PHE A 124 -8.81 -21.87 -13.03
CA PHE A 124 -7.88 -20.76 -12.87
C PHE A 124 -6.44 -21.19 -13.13
N ILE A 125 -6.00 -22.30 -12.53
CA ILE A 125 -4.63 -22.81 -12.70
C ILE A 125 -4.41 -23.29 -14.13
N GLU A 126 -5.35 -24.05 -14.71
CA GLU A 126 -5.28 -24.50 -16.10
C GLU A 126 -5.14 -23.33 -17.07
N LYS A 127 -5.96 -22.29 -16.91
CA LYS A 127 -5.89 -21.07 -17.72
C LYS A 127 -4.61 -20.30 -17.50
N LEU A 128 -4.12 -20.22 -16.26
CA LEU A 128 -2.87 -19.54 -15.93
C LEU A 128 -1.66 -20.23 -16.57
N ASP A 129 -1.70 -21.57 -16.67
CA ASP A 129 -0.64 -22.40 -17.24
C ASP A 129 -0.61 -22.39 -18.79
N LEU A 130 -1.62 -21.83 -19.44
CA LEU A 130 -1.63 -21.66 -20.90
C LEU A 130 -0.50 -20.73 -21.39
N PRO A 131 0.13 -21.02 -22.54
CA PRO A 131 1.23 -20.21 -23.08
C PRO A 131 0.87 -18.73 -23.25
N GLU A 132 -0.34 -18.40 -23.70
CA GLU A 132 -0.79 -17.01 -23.87
C GLU A 132 -0.82 -16.19 -22.57
N ASN A 133 -0.92 -16.86 -21.41
CA ASN A 133 -1.00 -16.25 -20.09
C ASN A 133 0.34 -16.25 -19.33
N TRP A 134 1.45 -16.57 -20.01
CA TRP A 134 2.79 -16.60 -19.41
C TRP A 134 3.17 -15.30 -18.65
N GLN A 135 2.74 -14.15 -19.17
CA GLN A 135 2.98 -12.85 -18.56
C GLN A 135 2.34 -12.70 -17.16
N PHE A 136 1.23 -13.40 -16.90
CA PHE A 136 0.57 -13.38 -15.59
C PHE A 136 1.24 -14.33 -14.60
N ARG A 137 1.82 -15.44 -15.07
CA ARG A 137 2.61 -16.36 -14.23
C ARG A 137 3.78 -15.67 -13.54
N GLN A 138 4.40 -14.70 -14.20
CA GLN A 138 5.47 -13.90 -13.59
C GLN A 138 4.97 -12.91 -12.53
N LEU A 139 3.68 -12.51 -12.57
CA LEU A 139 3.11 -11.56 -11.63
C LEU A 139 2.58 -12.25 -10.38
N VAL A 140 1.90 -13.39 -10.55
CA VAL A 140 1.20 -14.10 -9.47
C VAL A 140 2.11 -14.82 -8.48
N VAL A 141 3.44 -14.76 -8.67
CA VAL A 141 4.40 -15.14 -7.62
C VAL A 141 4.36 -14.15 -6.45
N THR A 142 3.83 -12.95 -6.64
CA THR A 142 3.60 -11.96 -5.59
C THR A 142 2.17 -12.09 -5.05
N PRO A 143 1.97 -12.25 -3.72
CA PRO A 143 0.66 -12.53 -3.13
C PRO A 143 -0.46 -11.56 -3.52
N LEU A 144 -0.17 -10.25 -3.58
CA LEU A 144 -1.16 -9.26 -4.00
C LEU A 144 -1.61 -9.50 -5.45
N PHE A 145 -0.67 -9.68 -6.39
CA PHE A 145 -1.03 -9.92 -7.80
C PHE A 145 -1.76 -11.25 -8.00
N LEU A 146 -1.45 -12.27 -7.19
CA LEU A 146 -2.23 -13.51 -7.19
C LEU A 146 -3.66 -13.28 -6.71
N HIS A 147 -3.87 -12.50 -5.65
CA HIS A 147 -5.20 -12.11 -5.20
C HIS A 147 -5.99 -11.39 -6.29
N LEU A 148 -5.37 -10.40 -6.95
CA LEU A 148 -5.98 -9.66 -8.05
C LEU A 148 -6.31 -10.58 -9.24
N ALA A 149 -5.42 -11.53 -9.56
CA ALA A 149 -5.64 -12.53 -10.60
C ALA A 149 -6.82 -13.44 -10.31
N CYS A 150 -6.93 -13.96 -9.07
CA CYS A 150 -8.07 -14.78 -8.66
C CYS A 150 -9.37 -13.97 -8.78
N TRP A 151 -9.37 -12.71 -8.35
CA TRP A 151 -10.55 -11.86 -8.44
C TRP A 151 -10.98 -11.57 -9.88
N VAL A 152 -10.02 -11.18 -10.74
CA VAL A 152 -10.29 -10.90 -12.16
C VAL A 152 -10.87 -12.14 -12.84
N PHE A 153 -10.27 -13.30 -12.56
CA PHE A 153 -10.73 -14.56 -13.11
C PHE A 153 -12.12 -14.95 -12.59
N HIS A 154 -12.42 -14.74 -11.30
CA HIS A 154 -13.74 -15.06 -10.75
C HIS A 154 -14.88 -14.32 -11.48
N GLY A 155 -14.65 -13.06 -11.89
CA GLY A 155 -15.68 -12.27 -12.58
C GLY A 155 -15.82 -12.54 -14.08
N GLN A 156 -14.81 -13.14 -14.74
CA GLN A 156 -14.75 -13.22 -16.21
C GLN A 156 -14.42 -14.61 -16.75
N GLU A 157 -13.99 -15.54 -15.90
CA GLU A 157 -13.49 -16.90 -16.23
C GLU A 157 -12.37 -16.92 -17.29
N LYS A 158 -11.71 -15.78 -17.48
CA LYS A 158 -10.60 -15.60 -18.40
C LYS A 158 -9.65 -14.53 -17.90
N PHE A 159 -8.39 -14.65 -18.29
CA PHE A 159 -7.42 -13.58 -18.08
C PHE A 159 -7.56 -12.51 -19.17
N PRO A 160 -7.27 -11.24 -18.85
CA PRO A 160 -7.16 -10.20 -19.85
C PRO A 160 -6.08 -10.51 -20.89
N THR A 161 -6.24 -10.04 -22.12
CA THR A 161 -5.23 -10.27 -23.17
C THR A 161 -3.95 -9.45 -22.96
N LYS A 162 -4.08 -8.31 -22.27
CA LYS A 162 -2.99 -7.34 -22.05
C LYS A 162 -2.78 -7.09 -20.57
N ARG A 163 -1.51 -7.00 -20.13
CA ARG A 163 -1.13 -6.57 -18.76
C ARG A 163 -1.74 -5.23 -18.36
N THR A 164 -1.88 -4.29 -19.29
CA THR A 164 -2.51 -2.99 -19.03
C THR A 164 -3.95 -3.13 -18.57
N GLU A 165 -4.70 -4.07 -19.16
CA GLU A 165 -6.08 -4.31 -18.77
C GLU A 165 -6.16 -5.00 -17.40
N PHE A 166 -5.25 -5.93 -17.13
CA PHE A 166 -5.12 -6.53 -15.81
C PHE A 166 -4.82 -5.48 -14.72
N TYR A 167 -3.86 -4.56 -14.96
CA TYR A 167 -3.57 -3.49 -14.01
C TYR A 167 -4.75 -2.54 -13.82
N LYS A 168 -5.50 -2.23 -14.90
CA LYS A 168 -6.73 -1.46 -14.81
C LYS A 168 -7.72 -2.12 -13.87
N GLN A 169 -8.06 -3.38 -14.12
CA GLN A 169 -9.04 -4.13 -13.34
C GLN A 169 -8.58 -4.31 -11.88
N GLY A 170 -7.28 -4.53 -11.66
CA GLY A 170 -6.68 -4.58 -10.33
C GLY A 170 -6.79 -3.26 -9.57
N LEU A 171 -6.54 -2.12 -10.23
CA LEU A 171 -6.72 -0.79 -9.64
C LEU A 171 -8.20 -0.49 -9.37
N ASP A 172 -9.09 -0.83 -10.31
CA ASP A 172 -10.53 -0.68 -10.14
C ASP A 172 -11.02 -1.47 -8.91
N LEU A 173 -10.46 -2.67 -8.68
CA LEU A 173 -10.72 -3.48 -7.50
C LEU A 173 -10.19 -2.83 -6.21
N LEU A 174 -8.91 -2.44 -6.19
CA LEU A 174 -8.26 -1.85 -5.02
C LEU A 174 -8.91 -0.53 -4.60
N LEU A 175 -9.28 0.29 -5.58
CA LEU A 175 -9.85 1.63 -5.35
C LEU A 175 -11.38 1.62 -5.17
N GLY A 176 -12.08 0.65 -5.77
CA GLY A 176 -13.55 0.60 -5.77
C GLY A 176 -14.15 -0.21 -4.63
N LYS A 177 -13.69 -1.45 -4.40
CA LYS A 177 -14.37 -2.38 -3.47
C LYS A 177 -13.88 -2.31 -2.03
N TRP A 178 -12.73 -1.69 -1.77
CA TRP A 178 -12.23 -1.51 -0.41
C TRP A 178 -13.01 -0.44 0.37
N ASP A 179 -13.62 0.53 -0.33
CA ASP A 179 -14.53 1.51 0.28
C ASP A 179 -15.81 0.84 0.81
N GLU A 180 -16.36 -0.14 0.08
CA GLU A 180 -17.58 -0.85 0.46
C GLU A 180 -17.37 -1.81 1.64
N ALA A 181 -16.19 -2.42 1.75
CA ALA A 181 -15.90 -3.47 2.74
C ALA A 181 -15.69 -2.94 4.17
N ARG A 182 -15.38 -1.65 4.35
CA ARG A 182 -15.07 -1.08 5.67
C ARG A 182 -16.19 -0.24 6.30
N GLY A 183 -17.35 -0.08 5.64
CA GLY A 183 -18.52 0.59 6.23
C GLY A 183 -18.22 1.98 6.82
N ILE A 184 -17.34 2.74 6.16
CA ILE A 184 -16.75 3.95 6.73
C ILE A 184 -17.64 5.18 6.44
N GLU A 185 -17.93 5.97 7.47
CA GLU A 185 -18.55 7.30 7.35
C GLU A 185 -17.67 8.22 6.47
N ARG A 186 -18.31 8.99 5.60
CA ARG A 186 -17.69 9.81 4.53
C ARG A 186 -17.18 11.16 5.06
N ASP A 187 -16.37 11.13 6.11
CA ASP A 187 -15.96 12.37 6.79
C ASP A 187 -14.77 13.08 6.13
N ASP A 188 -14.09 12.46 5.14
CA ASP A 188 -12.96 13.08 4.41
C ASP A 188 -13.29 13.28 2.92
N VAL A 189 -12.86 14.40 2.29
CA VAL A 189 -13.12 14.74 0.88
C VAL A 189 -12.71 13.63 -0.09
N TYR A 190 -11.56 12.98 0.16
CA TYR A 190 -11.09 11.86 -0.67
C TYR A 190 -12.02 10.64 -0.64
N ARG A 191 -12.70 10.37 0.48
CA ARG A 191 -13.68 9.27 0.56
C ARG A 191 -14.93 9.55 -0.26
N GLY A 192 -15.20 10.81 -0.57
CA GLY A 192 -16.25 11.22 -1.51
C GLY A 192 -15.87 11.06 -2.98
N PHE A 193 -14.61 10.79 -3.31
CA PHE A 193 -14.18 10.67 -4.70
C PHE A 193 -14.71 9.39 -5.34
N LEU A 194 -15.33 9.54 -6.50
CA LEU A 194 -15.68 8.44 -7.37
C LEU A 194 -14.41 7.77 -7.92
N LEU A 195 -14.49 6.48 -8.26
CA LEU A 195 -13.37 5.72 -8.83
C LEU A 195 -12.64 6.45 -9.97
N PRO A 196 -13.32 7.08 -10.96
CA PRO A 196 -12.62 7.84 -12.00
C PRO A 196 -11.82 9.04 -11.47
N GLN A 197 -12.28 9.68 -10.39
CA GLN A 197 -11.59 10.80 -9.75
C GLN A 197 -10.35 10.30 -8.98
N LYS A 198 -10.48 9.22 -8.21
CA LYS A 198 -9.36 8.56 -7.54
C LYS A 198 -8.26 8.16 -8.54
N LEU A 199 -8.65 7.52 -9.64
CA LEU A 199 -7.73 7.14 -10.71
C LEU A 199 -7.04 8.34 -11.37
N ARG A 200 -7.76 9.44 -11.59
CA ARG A 200 -7.19 10.67 -12.18
C ARG A 200 -6.16 11.29 -11.26
N LEU A 201 -6.49 11.44 -9.97
CA LEU A 201 -5.56 11.95 -8.97
C LEU A 201 -4.27 11.12 -8.92
N LEU A 202 -4.41 9.80 -8.77
CA LEU A 202 -3.24 8.91 -8.72
C LEU A 202 -2.43 8.91 -10.02
N SER A 203 -3.09 9.10 -11.18
CA SER A 203 -2.41 9.25 -12.47
C SER A 203 -1.62 10.55 -12.56
N GLN A 204 -2.12 11.64 -11.97
CA GLN A 204 -1.42 12.93 -11.92
C GLN A 204 -0.18 12.82 -11.04
N VAL A 205 -0.32 12.26 -9.83
CA VAL A 205 0.80 12.02 -8.90
C VAL A 205 1.84 11.09 -9.54
N ALA A 206 1.41 9.98 -10.16
CA ALA A 206 2.32 9.05 -10.82
C ALA A 206 3.09 9.71 -11.98
N ALA A 207 2.42 10.50 -12.81
CA ALA A 207 3.07 11.16 -13.95
C ALA A 207 4.12 12.18 -13.51
N ALA A 208 3.78 13.01 -12.53
CA ALA A 208 4.69 14.01 -12.00
C ALA A 208 5.96 13.39 -11.38
N THR A 209 5.78 12.33 -10.60
CA THR A 209 6.89 11.66 -9.88
C THR A 209 7.77 10.82 -10.82
N PHE A 210 7.16 10.16 -11.81
CA PHE A 210 7.89 9.30 -12.75
C PHE A 210 8.74 10.10 -13.76
N GLU A 211 8.25 11.24 -14.25
CA GLU A 211 8.98 12.06 -15.22
C GLU A 211 10.28 12.67 -14.66
N GLN A 212 10.35 12.86 -13.35
CA GLN A 212 11.52 13.39 -12.66
C GLN A 212 12.51 12.29 -12.24
N GLY A 213 12.22 11.01 -12.52
CA GLY A 213 13.02 9.87 -12.07
C GLY A 213 12.96 9.64 -10.55
N HIS A 214 12.02 10.30 -9.87
CA HIS A 214 11.87 10.25 -8.42
C HIS A 214 10.88 9.14 -8.04
N TYR A 215 11.42 7.96 -7.72
CA TYR A 215 10.65 6.85 -7.14
C TYR A 215 10.29 7.10 -5.67
N PHE A 216 10.98 8.05 -5.02
CA PHE A 216 10.72 8.54 -3.67
C PHE A 216 10.51 10.04 -3.75
N PHE A 217 9.43 10.54 -3.13
CA PHE A 217 9.02 11.93 -3.26
C PHE A 217 8.52 12.50 -1.95
N GLU A 218 8.79 13.78 -1.72
CA GLU A 218 8.41 14.45 -0.47
C GLU A 218 6.89 14.59 -0.34
N GLN A 219 6.38 14.46 0.87
CA GLN A 219 4.97 14.60 1.24
C GLN A 219 4.36 15.89 0.69
N ARG A 220 5.07 17.01 0.87
CA ARG A 220 4.64 18.33 0.38
C ARG A 220 4.39 18.37 -1.12
N VAL A 221 5.18 17.62 -1.89
CA VAL A 221 5.02 17.55 -3.37
C VAL A 221 3.72 16.83 -3.71
N ILE A 222 3.39 15.76 -3.00
CA ILE A 222 2.15 15.00 -3.22
C ILE A 222 0.95 15.84 -2.79
N GLU A 223 1.02 16.46 -1.61
CA GLU A 223 -0.02 17.33 -1.09
C GLU A 223 -0.29 18.49 -2.04
N GLN A 224 0.75 19.08 -2.64
CA GLN A 224 0.57 20.09 -3.68
C GLN A 224 -0.24 19.54 -4.86
N TYR A 225 0.10 18.36 -5.40
CA TYR A 225 -0.66 17.77 -6.50
C TYR A 225 -2.09 17.38 -6.11
N ILE A 226 -2.29 16.90 -4.88
CA ILE A 226 -3.61 16.60 -4.33
C ILE A 226 -4.42 17.89 -4.21
N GLY A 227 -3.86 18.94 -3.63
CA GLY A 227 -4.52 20.23 -3.45
C GLY A 227 -4.86 20.90 -4.78
N GLU A 228 -3.95 20.87 -5.75
CA GLU A 228 -4.23 21.33 -7.11
C GLU A 228 -5.39 20.54 -7.73
N TYR A 229 -5.43 19.23 -7.53
CA TYR A 229 -6.51 18.39 -8.06
C TYR A 229 -7.85 18.65 -7.37
N ILE A 230 -7.87 18.79 -6.03
CA ILE A 230 -9.06 19.15 -5.25
C ILE A 230 -9.59 20.50 -5.75
N ARG A 231 -8.73 21.52 -5.83
CA ARG A 231 -9.10 22.86 -6.31
C ARG A 231 -9.67 22.85 -7.72
N ASN A 232 -9.16 21.99 -8.60
CA ASN A 232 -9.69 21.85 -9.97
C ASN A 232 -11.02 21.07 -10.04
N LEU A 233 -11.39 20.33 -8.99
CA LEU A 233 -12.67 19.62 -8.90
C LEU A 233 -13.77 20.48 -8.26
N THR A 234 -13.41 21.33 -7.30
CA THR A 234 -14.33 22.25 -6.63
C THR A 234 -14.25 23.64 -7.26
N ASP A 235 -15.31 24.10 -7.90
CA ASP A 235 -15.42 25.50 -8.41
C ASP A 235 -15.52 26.56 -7.28
N ALA A 236 -15.37 26.14 -6.02
CA ALA A 236 -15.43 27.00 -4.85
C ALA A 236 -14.03 27.47 -4.44
N PRO A 237 -13.84 28.77 -4.14
CA PRO A 237 -12.61 29.23 -3.55
C PRO A 237 -12.44 28.59 -2.16
N MET A 238 -11.32 27.90 -1.99
CA MET A 238 -10.91 27.30 -0.73
C MET A 238 -9.71 28.07 -0.21
N GLU A 239 -9.73 28.40 1.08
CA GLU A 239 -8.61 29.09 1.71
C GLU A 239 -7.37 28.18 1.70
N PRO A 240 -6.14 28.73 1.58
CA PRO A 240 -4.92 27.92 1.49
C PRO A 240 -4.72 26.94 2.64
N GLU A 241 -5.13 27.33 3.85
CA GLU A 241 -5.03 26.50 5.07
C GLU A 241 -6.01 25.32 5.04
N GLU A 242 -7.23 25.55 4.59
CA GLU A 242 -8.25 24.51 4.42
C GLU A 242 -7.82 23.50 3.34
N LEU A 243 -7.30 23.99 2.22
CA LEU A 243 -6.81 23.13 1.14
C LEU A 243 -5.64 22.25 1.58
N GLN A 244 -4.73 22.79 2.39
CA GLN A 244 -3.63 22.03 2.94
C GLN A 244 -4.13 20.91 3.86
N LEU A 245 -5.09 21.23 4.75
CA LEU A 245 -5.69 20.24 5.66
C LEU A 245 -6.39 19.11 4.89
N GLU A 246 -7.16 19.46 3.86
CA GLU A 246 -7.83 18.48 2.99
C GLU A 246 -6.84 17.64 2.18
N SER A 247 -5.73 18.24 1.73
CA SER A 247 -4.68 17.54 0.99
C SER A 247 -3.94 16.52 1.88
N GLU A 248 -3.64 16.91 3.13
CA GLU A 248 -3.07 16.03 4.15
C GLU A 248 -4.03 14.87 4.50
N ALA A 249 -5.32 15.17 4.69
CA ALA A 249 -6.33 14.16 4.98
C ALA A 249 -6.49 13.18 3.81
N ALA A 250 -6.53 13.68 2.58
CA ALA A 250 -6.60 12.86 1.38
C ALA A 250 -5.36 11.96 1.21
N LEU A 251 -4.14 12.46 1.46
CA LEU A 251 -2.93 11.65 1.41
C LEU A 251 -2.97 10.50 2.42
N LYS A 252 -3.35 10.79 3.67
CA LYS A 252 -3.53 9.77 4.73
C LYS A 252 -4.59 8.74 4.36
N ALA A 253 -5.69 9.18 3.75
CA ALA A 253 -6.73 8.27 3.30
C ALA A 253 -6.25 7.35 2.17
N ILE A 254 -5.51 7.88 1.19
CA ILE A 254 -4.92 7.08 0.10
C ILE A 254 -3.98 5.99 0.65
N GLU A 255 -3.13 6.36 1.61
CA GLU A 255 -2.20 5.45 2.27
C GLU A 255 -2.95 4.35 3.02
N ALA A 256 -3.90 4.71 3.88
CA ALA A 256 -4.61 3.78 4.75
C ALA A 256 -5.60 2.84 4.03
N GLN A 257 -6.16 3.27 2.89
CA GLN A 257 -7.20 2.51 2.19
C GLN A 257 -6.65 1.49 1.21
N HIS A 258 -5.61 1.84 0.45
CA HIS A 258 -5.27 1.05 -0.75
C HIS A 258 -3.84 0.50 -0.72
N GLY A 259 -3.00 1.01 0.19
CA GLY A 259 -1.57 0.69 0.23
C GLY A 259 -0.88 0.92 -1.12
N LEU A 260 -1.45 1.78 -1.98
CA LEU A 260 -0.93 2.07 -3.32
C LEU A 260 0.18 3.12 -3.26
N LEU A 261 -0.02 4.15 -2.45
CA LEU A 261 1.00 5.09 -1.99
C LEU A 261 1.30 4.77 -0.53
N THR A 262 2.58 4.78 -0.17
CA THR A 262 3.00 4.54 1.22
C THR A 262 4.18 5.42 1.56
N GLU A 263 4.17 5.92 2.79
CA GLU A 263 5.31 6.56 3.41
C GLU A 263 6.44 5.52 3.54
N ARG A 264 7.63 5.90 3.09
CA ARG A 264 8.86 5.08 3.14
C ARG A 264 9.81 5.58 4.18
N THR A 265 9.84 6.88 4.39
CA THR A 265 10.49 7.57 5.50
C THR A 265 9.69 8.84 5.78
N ARG A 266 9.83 9.46 6.95
CA ARG A 266 9.09 10.67 7.31
C ARG A 266 9.03 11.68 6.19
N GLY A 267 7.82 12.00 5.77
CA GLY A 267 7.55 12.96 4.73
C GLY A 267 8.08 12.54 3.37
N VAL A 268 8.32 11.26 3.12
CA VAL A 268 8.77 10.72 1.82
C VAL A 268 7.95 9.49 1.48
N PHE A 269 7.26 9.55 0.35
CA PHE A 269 6.36 8.52 -0.12
C PHE A 269 6.88 7.89 -1.40
N SER A 270 6.30 6.75 -1.74
CA SER A 270 6.43 6.12 -3.05
C SER A 270 5.20 5.25 -3.34
N PHE A 271 5.06 4.85 -4.61
CA PHE A 271 4.12 3.78 -4.93
C PHE A 271 4.61 2.43 -4.38
N SER A 272 3.70 1.63 -3.85
CA SER A 272 4.04 0.30 -3.31
C SER A 272 4.46 -0.68 -4.40
N TYR A 273 3.95 -0.50 -5.61
CA TYR A 273 4.25 -1.34 -6.76
C TYR A 273 4.56 -0.47 -7.98
N LEU A 274 5.81 -0.59 -8.47
CA LEU A 274 6.27 0.14 -9.65
C LEU A 274 5.38 -0.12 -10.87
N ALA A 275 4.88 -1.35 -11.04
CA ALA A 275 3.99 -1.70 -12.14
C ALA A 275 2.69 -0.87 -12.16
N PHE A 276 2.15 -0.50 -10.99
CA PHE A 276 0.99 0.39 -10.92
C PHE A 276 1.36 1.84 -11.19
N GLN A 277 2.51 2.30 -10.70
CA GLN A 277 3.01 3.64 -11.00
C GLN A 277 3.20 3.82 -12.51
N GLU A 278 3.90 2.90 -13.17
CA GLU A 278 4.12 2.91 -14.63
C GLU A 278 2.79 2.94 -15.41
N TYR A 279 1.85 2.10 -15.02
CA TYR A 279 0.53 2.05 -15.64
C TYR A 279 -0.22 3.39 -15.49
N LEU A 280 -0.23 3.97 -14.30
CA LEU A 280 -0.87 5.26 -13.99
C LEU A 280 -0.21 6.42 -14.76
N THR A 281 1.11 6.42 -14.88
CA THR A 281 1.87 7.42 -15.65
C THR A 281 1.52 7.40 -17.14
N VAL A 282 1.47 6.21 -17.76
CA VAL A 282 1.08 6.07 -19.18
C VAL A 282 -0.38 6.52 -19.38
N GLY A 283 -1.26 6.17 -18.44
CA GLY A 283 -2.66 6.60 -18.45
C GLY A 283 -2.81 8.12 -18.43
N SER A 284 -1.99 8.82 -17.63
CA SER A 284 -1.96 10.29 -17.56
C SER A 284 -1.54 10.94 -18.88
N LYS A 285 -0.46 10.45 -19.51
CA LYS A 285 0.03 10.96 -20.80
C LYS A 285 -1.01 10.86 -21.91
N ARG A 286 -1.71 9.71 -22.00
CA ARG A 286 -2.78 9.53 -22.98
C ARG A 286 -3.97 10.47 -22.75
N ARG A 287 -4.28 10.81 -21.49
CA ARG A 287 -5.37 11.74 -21.15
C ARG A 287 -5.02 13.20 -21.45
N LYS A 288 -3.76 13.62 -21.26
CA LYS A 288 -3.29 14.96 -21.67
C LYS A 288 -3.34 15.16 -23.19
N ILE A 289 -3.05 14.12 -23.97
CA ILE A 289 -3.10 14.19 -25.45
C ILE A 289 -4.54 14.29 -25.99
N CYS A 290 -5.52 13.75 -25.26
CA CYS A 290 -6.94 13.78 -25.66
C CYS A 290 -7.71 15.02 -25.16
N GLN A 291 -7.08 15.93 -24.41
CA GLN A 291 -7.65 17.25 -24.13
C GLN A 291 -7.32 18.17 -25.32
N PRO A 292 -8.31 18.89 -25.90
CA PRO A 292 -8.01 19.86 -26.94
C PRO A 292 -7.00 20.87 -26.38
N PRO A 293 -5.96 21.25 -27.14
CA PRO A 293 -4.98 22.20 -26.65
C PRO A 293 -5.69 23.49 -26.24
N GLU A 294 -5.48 23.91 -24.99
CA GLU A 294 -5.86 25.25 -24.55
C GLU A 294 -5.24 26.25 -25.52
N LYS A 295 -6.09 27.16 -26.02
CA LYS A 295 -5.73 28.17 -27.02
C LYS A 295 -4.48 28.92 -26.56
N SER A 296 -3.33 28.59 -27.13
CA SER A 296 -2.12 29.39 -26.98
C SER A 296 -2.28 30.71 -27.73
N PRO A 297 -1.87 31.86 -27.16
CA PRO A 297 -1.89 33.12 -27.88
C PRO A 297 -0.93 33.04 -29.06
N MET A 298 -1.44 33.38 -30.25
CA MET A 298 -0.71 33.47 -31.49
C MET A 298 0.34 34.59 -31.40
N TYR A 299 1.60 34.24 -31.14
CA TYR A 299 2.72 35.15 -31.37
C TYR A 299 3.28 34.92 -32.78
N LYS A 300 2.97 35.84 -33.68
CA LYS A 300 3.62 35.95 -35.00
C LYS A 300 5.09 36.33 -34.78
N TYR A 301 6.01 35.52 -35.30
CA TYR A 301 7.34 35.99 -35.65
C TYR A 301 7.66 35.57 -37.08
N SER A 302 7.94 36.59 -37.90
CA SER A 302 8.42 36.48 -39.28
C SER A 302 9.93 36.32 -39.24
N PHE A 303 10.47 35.41 -40.03
CA PHE A 303 11.88 35.42 -40.42
C PHE A 303 11.97 35.29 -41.94
N PHE A 304 12.86 36.09 -42.52
CA PHE A 304 13.23 36.07 -43.94
C PHE A 304 13.72 34.70 -44.40
#